data_AF-A0AAV1HYL9-F1
#
_entry.id   AF-A0AAV1HYL9-F1
#
_cell.length_a   1.000
_cell.length_b   1.000
_cell.length_c   1.000
_cell.angle_alpha   90.00
_cell.angle_beta   90.00
_cell.angle_gamma   90.00
#
_symmetry.space_group_name_H-M   'P 1'
#
loop_
_entity.id
_entity.type
_entity.pdbx_description
1 polymer ?
#
loop_
_entity_poly.entity_id
_entity_poly.type
_entity_poly.pdbx_seq_one_letter_code
_entity_poly.pdbx_strand_id
1 'polypeptide(L)'
;MVQSNFLGTEFTIYDRGMSGVTALSPKDERSEVAAVRYDVNMLGTKGPRRMTAIVPAIDADSGRPVGHAPSIHADNGIMDRQAPCRSAAMHCMAVSAVPPPLHKRGHGQQDTVVMRNKPPKWNEQLSAYCLNFRGRVTHASVKNFQLVSDADPEAVLLQFGKVGDDMFTMDYQWPLSAVQAFGIALSSFDSKLACE
;
A
#
# COMPACT_ATOMS: atom_id res chain seq x y z
N MET A 1 -9.36 10.44 -2.97
CA MET A 1 -9.79 10.50 -1.54
C MET A 1 -9.24 9.28 -0.80
N VAL A 2 -8.80 9.40 0.46
CA VAL A 2 -8.38 8.26 1.30
C VAL A 2 -9.60 7.71 2.04
N GLN A 3 -9.85 6.41 1.93
CA GLN A 3 -10.97 5.71 2.57
C GLN A 3 -10.41 4.55 3.39
N SER A 4 -10.77 4.45 4.66
CA SER A 4 -10.35 3.32 5.50
C SER A 4 -11.46 2.27 5.62
N ASN A 5 -11.09 1.04 5.96
CA ASN A 5 -12.03 0.07 6.50
C ASN A 5 -12.47 0.47 7.93
N PHE A 6 -13.43 -0.28 8.50
CA PHE A 6 -13.99 0.01 9.82
C PHE A 6 -12.94 -0.06 10.95
N LEU A 7 -11.98 -0.98 10.85
CA LEU A 7 -10.96 -1.20 11.86
C LEU A 7 -9.79 -0.20 11.79
N GLY A 8 -9.65 0.52 10.67
CA GLY A 8 -8.50 1.39 10.41
C GLY A 8 -7.21 0.61 10.09
N THR A 9 -7.34 -0.61 9.58
CA THR A 9 -6.22 -1.49 9.25
C THR A 9 -5.94 -1.52 7.76
N GLU A 10 -6.89 -1.09 6.94
CA GLU A 10 -6.76 -1.03 5.49
C GLU A 10 -7.27 0.31 4.99
N PHE A 11 -6.53 0.89 4.05
CA PHE A 11 -6.82 2.17 3.44
C PHE A 11 -6.73 2.04 1.93
N THR A 12 -7.72 2.57 1.23
CA THR A 12 -7.72 2.69 -0.23
C THR A 12 -7.70 4.16 -0.59
N ILE A 13 -6.82 4.52 -1.52
CA ILE A 13 -6.64 5.88 -2.00
C ILE A 13 -7.20 5.91 -3.41
N TYR A 14 -8.22 6.73 -3.62
CA TYR A 14 -8.86 6.93 -4.91
C TYR A 14 -8.40 8.22 -5.58
N ASP A 15 -8.53 8.29 -6.91
CA ASP A 15 -8.43 9.53 -7.66
C ASP A 15 -9.68 10.45 -7.44
N ARG A 16 -9.97 11.33 -8.39
CA ARG A 16 -11.09 12.29 -8.36
C ARG A 16 -12.36 11.77 -9.04
N GLY A 17 -12.38 10.55 -9.56
CA GLY A 17 -13.59 10.02 -10.17
C GLY A 17 -14.75 9.88 -9.19
N MET A 18 -15.91 9.55 -9.71
CA MET A 18 -17.15 9.33 -8.98
C MET A 18 -17.19 7.90 -8.44
N SER A 19 -17.88 7.68 -7.33
CA SER A 19 -18.15 6.31 -6.86
C SER A 19 -18.93 5.53 -7.91
N GLY A 20 -18.75 4.21 -8.02
CA GLY A 20 -19.49 3.37 -8.99
C GLY A 20 -21.02 3.45 -8.85
N VAL A 21 -21.52 3.87 -7.69
CA VAL A 21 -22.95 4.12 -7.44
C VAL A 21 -23.44 5.41 -8.11
N THR A 22 -22.57 6.41 -8.28
CA THR A 22 -22.92 7.74 -8.81
C THR A 22 -22.37 8.01 -10.21
N ALA A 23 -21.42 7.20 -10.68
CA ALA A 23 -20.84 7.34 -12.01
C ALA A 23 -21.87 7.02 -13.11
N LEU A 24 -21.98 7.91 -14.10
CA LEU A 24 -22.88 7.72 -15.26
C LEU A 24 -22.22 6.90 -16.37
N SER A 25 -20.88 6.82 -16.37
CA SER A 25 -20.12 6.01 -17.29
C SER A 25 -18.86 5.44 -16.62
N PRO A 26 -18.27 4.35 -17.14
CA PRO A 26 -17.02 3.79 -16.61
C PRO A 26 -15.82 4.74 -16.64
N LYS A 27 -15.86 5.79 -17.48
CA LYS A 27 -14.80 6.81 -17.54
C LYS A 27 -14.89 7.83 -16.41
N ASP A 28 -16.10 8.01 -15.87
CA ASP A 28 -16.36 8.93 -14.77
C ASP A 28 -16.12 8.25 -13.41
N GLU A 29 -15.95 6.93 -13.41
CA GLU A 29 -15.74 6.15 -12.19
C GLU A 29 -14.34 6.34 -11.62
N ARG A 30 -14.27 6.42 -10.28
CA ARG A 30 -13.03 6.54 -9.54
C ARG A 30 -12.17 5.30 -9.66
N SER A 31 -10.88 5.55 -9.66
CA SER A 31 -9.86 4.52 -9.72
C SER A 31 -9.05 4.46 -8.43
N GLU A 32 -8.70 3.25 -8.02
CA GLU A 32 -7.77 3.02 -6.92
C GLU A 32 -6.35 3.37 -7.39
N VAL A 33 -5.71 4.34 -6.73
CA VAL A 33 -4.35 4.76 -7.05
C VAL A 33 -3.31 4.21 -6.08
N ALA A 34 -3.74 3.79 -4.89
CA ALA A 34 -2.89 3.14 -3.90
C ALA A 34 -3.74 2.42 -2.83
N ALA A 35 -3.16 1.42 -2.18
CA ALA A 35 -3.72 0.77 -1.00
C ALA A 35 -2.66 0.65 0.10
N VAL A 36 -3.07 0.71 1.37
CA VAL A 36 -2.20 0.54 2.53
C VAL A 36 -2.83 -0.47 3.48
N ARG A 37 -2.04 -1.44 3.95
CA ARG A 37 -2.41 -2.39 4.99
C ARG A 37 -1.49 -2.24 6.19
N TYR A 38 -2.09 -2.19 7.36
CA TYR A 38 -1.44 -2.33 8.65
C TYR A 38 -1.79 -3.68 9.24
N ASP A 39 -0.77 -4.46 9.58
CA ASP A 39 -1.00 -5.74 10.22
C ASP A 39 -1.46 -5.54 11.67
N VAL A 40 -2.50 -6.29 12.05
CA VAL A 40 -3.00 -6.32 13.42
C VAL A 40 -2.12 -7.24 14.26
N ASN A 41 -1.48 -6.70 15.30
CA ASN A 41 -0.75 -7.52 16.26
C ASN A 41 -1.74 -8.20 17.23
N MET A 42 -2.35 -9.31 16.80
CA MET A 42 -3.39 -10.01 17.59
C MET A 42 -2.88 -10.79 18.81
N LEU A 43 -1.57 -10.83 19.07
CA LEU A 43 -0.96 -11.65 20.15
C LEU A 43 -0.15 -10.85 21.18
N GLY A 44 -0.30 -9.53 21.26
CA GLY A 44 0.32 -8.72 22.30
C GLY A 44 1.85 -8.59 22.20
N THR A 45 2.45 -9.02 21.09
CA THR A 45 3.88 -8.80 20.82
C THR A 45 4.11 -7.32 20.54
N LYS A 46 4.86 -6.66 21.44
CA LYS A 46 5.26 -5.26 21.28
C LYS A 46 6.26 -5.14 20.13
N GLY A 47 5.89 -4.43 19.08
CA GLY A 47 6.75 -4.12 17.94
C GLY A 47 6.08 -3.12 17.00
N PRO A 48 6.86 -2.37 16.19
CA PRO A 48 6.31 -1.48 15.16
C PRO A 48 5.34 -2.24 14.25
N ARG A 49 4.15 -1.67 14.01
CA ARG A 49 3.15 -2.29 13.12
C ARG A 49 3.74 -2.47 11.71
N ARG A 50 3.62 -3.67 11.14
CA ARG A 50 4.02 -3.90 9.75
C ARG A 50 3.06 -3.13 8.83
N MET A 51 3.63 -2.37 7.91
CA MET A 51 2.93 -1.55 6.95
C MET A 51 3.30 -2.02 5.55
N THR A 52 2.29 -2.35 4.74
CA THR A 52 2.43 -2.66 3.32
C THR A 52 1.69 -1.60 2.52
N ALA A 53 2.37 -0.92 1.60
CA ALA A 53 1.74 -0.03 0.64
C ALA A 53 1.85 -0.63 -0.77
N ILE A 54 0.79 -0.49 -1.55
CA ILE A 54 0.68 -1.05 -2.88
C ILE A 54 0.22 0.07 -3.82
N VAL A 55 0.89 0.19 -4.95
CA VAL A 55 0.48 1.12 -6.04
C VAL A 55 0.47 0.37 -7.37
N PRO A 56 -0.28 0.83 -8.38
CA PRO A 56 -0.15 0.31 -9.73
C PRO A 56 1.28 0.47 -10.24
N ALA A 57 1.80 -0.53 -10.95
CA ALA A 57 3.07 -0.40 -11.65
C ALA A 57 2.95 0.65 -12.75
N ILE A 58 3.98 1.45 -12.95
CA ILE A 58 4.01 2.47 -14.00
C ILE A 58 4.84 1.93 -15.15
N ASP A 59 4.27 1.97 -16.35
CA ASP A 59 4.98 1.71 -17.59
C ASP A 59 6.02 2.82 -17.82
N ALA A 60 7.28 2.42 -18.00
CA ALA A 60 8.41 3.35 -18.03
C ALA A 60 8.35 4.31 -19.24
N ASP A 61 7.80 3.83 -20.37
CA ASP A 61 7.74 4.60 -21.61
C ASP A 61 6.55 5.57 -21.63
N SER A 62 5.37 5.10 -21.24
CA SER A 62 4.14 5.90 -21.26
C SER A 62 3.92 6.73 -20.00
N GLY A 63 4.59 6.38 -18.89
CA GLY A 63 4.36 6.96 -17.57
C GLY A 63 2.96 6.66 -17.01
N ARG A 64 2.26 5.67 -17.58
CA ARG A 64 0.89 5.30 -17.20
C ARG A 64 0.85 4.00 -16.39
N PRO A 65 -0.16 3.82 -15.54
CA PRO A 65 -0.37 2.55 -14.84
C PRO A 65 -0.53 1.36 -15.80
N VAL A 66 0.18 0.27 -15.52
CA VAL A 66 0.06 -1.04 -16.21
C VAL A 66 -1.20 -1.74 -15.72
N GLY A 67 -2.04 -2.22 -16.64
CA GLY A 67 -3.16 -3.11 -16.30
C GLY A 67 -4.31 -2.46 -15.52
N HIS A 68 -4.48 -1.14 -15.61
CA HIS A 68 -5.54 -0.43 -14.89
C HIS A 68 -6.93 -0.87 -15.38
N ALA A 69 -7.62 -1.70 -14.58
CA ALA A 69 -9.06 -1.89 -14.68
C ALA A 69 -9.74 -0.83 -13.78
N PRO A 70 -10.81 -0.15 -14.24
CA PRO A 70 -11.64 0.69 -13.40
C PRO A 70 -12.21 -0.14 -12.23
N SER A 71 -12.75 0.54 -11.22
CA SER A 71 -13.42 -0.03 -10.03
C SER A 71 -14.68 -0.84 -10.34
N ILE A 72 -14.70 -1.68 -11.40
CA ILE A 72 -15.94 -2.26 -11.93
C ILE A 72 -16.53 -3.31 -10.97
N HIS A 73 -15.74 -3.93 -10.09
CA HIS A 73 -16.24 -4.83 -9.06
C HIS A 73 -15.37 -4.79 -7.80
N ALA A 74 -16.01 -4.74 -6.63
CA ALA A 74 -15.37 -4.76 -5.32
C ALA A 74 -14.46 -5.99 -5.09
N ASP A 75 -14.57 -7.03 -5.92
CA ASP A 75 -13.84 -8.30 -5.78
C ASP A 75 -12.48 -8.31 -6.51
N ASN A 76 -12.05 -7.20 -7.13
CA ASN A 76 -10.81 -7.10 -7.92
C ASN A 76 -9.92 -5.89 -7.54
N GLY A 77 -10.05 -5.39 -6.31
CA GLY A 77 -9.29 -4.23 -5.81
C GLY A 77 -7.77 -4.48 -5.75
N ILE A 78 -6.99 -3.41 -5.61
CA ILE A 78 -5.52 -3.48 -5.50
C ILE A 78 -5.09 -4.41 -4.36
N MET A 79 -5.83 -4.41 -3.25
CA MET A 79 -5.54 -5.24 -2.10
C MET A 79 -5.88 -6.73 -2.35
N ASP A 80 -6.98 -7.02 -3.05
CA ASP A 80 -7.43 -8.39 -3.32
C ASP A 80 -6.48 -9.13 -4.27
N ARG A 81 -5.91 -8.40 -5.24
CA ARG A 81 -4.92 -8.94 -6.18
C ARG A 81 -3.64 -9.45 -5.51
N GLN A 82 -3.35 -9.00 -4.29
CA GLN A 82 -2.21 -9.46 -3.50
C GLN A 82 -2.56 -10.48 -2.41
N ALA A 83 -3.84 -10.80 -2.20
CA ALA A 83 -4.19 -11.90 -1.33
C ALA A 83 -3.68 -13.21 -1.94
N PRO A 84 -2.96 -14.07 -1.20
CA PRO A 84 -2.65 -15.40 -1.71
C PRO A 84 -3.99 -16.07 -2.06
N CYS A 85 -4.10 -16.62 -3.28
CA CYS A 85 -5.31 -17.25 -3.79
C CYS A 85 -5.98 -18.06 -2.68
N ARG A 86 -7.13 -17.57 -2.16
CA ARG A 86 -7.91 -18.29 -1.14
C ARG A 86 -8.48 -19.63 -1.64
N SER A 87 -8.22 -20.01 -2.89
CA SER A 87 -8.77 -21.19 -3.55
C SER A 87 -7.79 -22.37 -3.72
N ALA A 88 -6.50 -22.23 -3.39
CA ALA A 88 -5.55 -23.34 -3.56
C ALA A 88 -5.60 -24.43 -2.46
N ALA A 89 -6.37 -24.23 -1.38
CA ALA A 89 -6.34 -25.14 -0.23
C ALA A 89 -7.64 -25.95 0.02
N MET A 90 -8.69 -25.83 -0.78
CA MET A 90 -9.95 -26.53 -0.48
C MET A 90 -10.82 -26.95 -1.68
N HIS A 91 -10.23 -27.22 -2.85
CA HIS A 91 -10.97 -27.87 -3.95
C HIS A 91 -10.08 -28.81 -4.78
N CYS A 92 -9.35 -29.69 -4.12
CA CYS A 92 -9.11 -31.01 -4.67
C CYS A 92 -10.25 -31.90 -4.18
N MET A 93 -11.27 -32.07 -5.02
CA MET A 93 -12.11 -33.27 -5.20
C MET A 93 -13.44 -32.83 -5.85
N ALA A 94 -13.73 -33.44 -7.00
CA ALA A 94 -15.03 -33.59 -7.67
C ALA A 94 -15.41 -32.64 -8.83
N VAL A 95 -15.39 -33.26 -10.01
CA VAL A 95 -16.29 -33.19 -11.19
C VAL A 95 -16.36 -31.93 -12.08
N SER A 96 -15.78 -32.11 -13.27
CA SER A 96 -16.28 -31.78 -14.62
C SER A 96 -17.34 -30.67 -14.76
N ALA A 97 -16.88 -29.47 -15.12
CA ALA A 97 -17.55 -28.59 -16.07
C ALA A 97 -16.48 -27.77 -16.79
N VAL A 98 -16.58 -27.65 -18.11
CA VAL A 98 -15.64 -26.90 -18.95
C VAL A 98 -15.47 -25.48 -18.38
N PRO A 99 -14.27 -25.08 -17.93
CA PRO A 99 -14.06 -23.71 -17.48
C PRO A 99 -14.15 -22.76 -18.69
N PRO A 100 -14.78 -21.58 -18.55
CA PRO A 100 -14.65 -20.51 -19.55
C PRO A 100 -13.16 -20.19 -19.71
N PRO A 101 -12.71 -19.65 -20.86
CA PRO A 101 -11.29 -19.46 -21.12
C PRO A 101 -10.67 -18.58 -20.02
N LEU A 102 -10.04 -19.26 -19.06
CA LEU A 102 -9.05 -18.72 -18.18
C LEU A 102 -8.02 -18.09 -19.11
N HIS A 103 -8.12 -16.78 -19.28
CA HIS A 103 -6.97 -15.98 -19.67
C HIS A 103 -5.95 -16.22 -18.57
N LYS A 104 -5.16 -17.28 -18.76
CA LYS A 104 -3.88 -17.49 -18.09
C LYS A 104 -3.07 -16.26 -18.45
N ARG A 105 -3.15 -15.23 -17.62
CA ARG A 105 -2.26 -14.08 -17.71
C ARG A 105 -0.87 -14.66 -17.42
N GLY A 106 -0.10 -14.84 -18.49
CA GLY A 106 1.19 -15.49 -18.46
C GLY A 106 2.12 -14.82 -17.45
N HIS A 107 3.08 -15.59 -16.95
CA HIS A 107 4.21 -15.11 -16.18
C HIS A 107 4.81 -13.83 -16.80
N GLY A 108 5.02 -12.78 -16.00
CA GLY A 108 6.14 -11.86 -16.27
C GLY A 108 6.07 -10.43 -15.76
N GLN A 109 4.90 -9.81 -15.55
CA GLN A 109 4.86 -8.40 -15.13
C GLN A 109 3.88 -8.22 -13.97
N GLN A 110 4.43 -7.94 -12.78
CA GLN A 110 3.63 -7.48 -11.65
C GLN A 110 2.99 -6.15 -12.08
N ASP A 111 1.66 -6.10 -12.15
CA ASP A 111 0.89 -4.89 -12.46
C ASP A 111 0.83 -3.92 -11.27
N THR A 112 1.54 -4.24 -10.19
CA THR A 112 1.63 -3.46 -8.96
C THR A 112 3.06 -3.38 -8.46
N VAL A 113 3.35 -2.34 -7.69
CA VAL A 113 4.60 -2.16 -6.93
C VAL A 113 4.25 -2.30 -5.46
N VAL A 114 4.91 -3.26 -4.80
CA VAL A 114 4.73 -3.54 -3.38
C VAL A 114 5.86 -2.88 -2.60
N MET A 115 5.49 -2.16 -1.56
CA MET A 115 6.43 -1.51 -0.66
C MET A 115 6.13 -1.90 0.78
N ARG A 116 7.18 -2.07 1.59
CA ARG A 116 7.05 -2.39 3.01
C ARG A 116 7.87 -1.44 3.86
N ASN A 117 7.45 -1.27 5.12
CA ASN A 117 8.22 -0.48 6.06
C ASN A 117 9.63 -1.07 6.23
N LYS A 118 10.64 -0.23 6.06
CA LYS A 118 12.04 -0.61 6.29
C LYS A 118 12.20 -1.00 7.77
N PRO A 119 12.80 -2.16 8.08
CA PRO A 119 13.07 -2.52 9.46
C PRO A 119 14.14 -1.56 10.03
N PRO A 120 14.00 -1.12 11.29
CA PRO A 120 15.03 -0.31 11.93
C PRO A 120 16.32 -1.12 12.08
N LYS A 121 17.47 -0.45 11.93
CA LYS A 121 18.78 -1.05 12.13
C LYS A 121 19.28 -0.69 13.54
N TRP A 122 19.99 -1.62 14.18
CA TRP A 122 20.64 -1.33 15.45
C TRP A 122 21.68 -0.23 15.27
N ASN A 123 21.61 0.80 16.12
CA ASN A 123 22.60 1.85 16.20
C ASN A 123 23.32 1.73 17.55
N GLU A 124 24.59 1.31 17.52
CA GLU A 124 25.42 1.12 18.72
C GLU A 124 25.59 2.42 19.52
N GLN A 125 25.78 3.56 18.84
CA GLN A 125 26.01 4.85 19.50
C GLN A 125 24.80 5.29 20.33
N LEU A 126 23.60 5.01 19.83
CA LEU A 126 22.34 5.35 20.51
C LEU A 126 21.82 4.19 21.37
N SER A 127 22.44 3.01 21.28
CA SER A 127 21.97 1.76 21.89
C SER A 127 20.48 1.50 21.62
N ALA A 128 20.04 1.74 20.38
CA ALA A 128 18.64 1.69 19.99
C ALA A 128 18.45 1.24 18.54
N TYR A 129 17.29 0.65 18.24
CA TYR A 129 16.85 0.38 16.86
C TYR A 129 16.33 1.67 16.23
N CYS A 130 17.03 2.15 15.20
CA CYS A 130 16.71 3.42 14.54
C CYS A 130 16.64 3.26 13.01
N LEU A 131 15.84 4.12 12.39
CA LEU A 131 15.90 4.36 10.94
C LEU A 131 16.80 5.56 10.66
N ASN A 132 17.61 5.47 9.61
CA ASN A 132 18.46 6.58 9.19
C ASN A 132 17.69 7.51 8.24
N PHE A 133 17.17 8.60 8.78
CA PHE A 133 16.45 9.64 8.03
C PHE A 133 17.36 10.73 7.44
N ARG A 134 18.69 10.60 7.55
CA ARG A 134 19.68 11.55 7.00
C ARG A 134 19.40 13.01 7.41
N GLY A 135 18.96 13.22 8.65
CA GLY A 135 18.62 14.55 9.18
C GLY A 135 17.29 15.13 8.70
N ARG A 136 16.53 14.44 7.84
CA ARG A 136 15.22 14.88 7.36
C ARG A 136 14.15 14.81 8.45
N VAL A 137 14.23 13.81 9.32
CA VAL A 137 13.33 13.62 10.47
C VAL A 137 14.10 13.92 11.74
N THR A 138 13.55 14.80 12.57
CA THR A 138 14.25 15.34 13.75
C THR A 138 13.49 15.11 15.06
N HIS A 139 12.22 14.71 15.00
CA HIS A 139 11.39 14.50 16.18
C HIS A 139 10.91 13.05 16.24
N ALA A 140 10.90 12.46 17.45
CA ALA A 140 10.38 11.12 17.66
C ALA A 140 8.86 11.08 17.43
N SER A 141 8.40 10.05 16.71
CA SER A 141 6.98 9.81 16.44
C SER A 141 6.77 8.40 15.91
N VAL A 142 5.64 7.77 16.25
CA VAL A 142 5.19 6.51 15.63
C VAL A 142 4.88 6.65 14.14
N LYS A 143 4.76 7.88 13.65
CA LYS A 143 4.54 8.22 12.23
C LYS A 143 5.83 8.30 11.42
N ASN A 144 7.00 8.09 12.03
CA ASN A 144 8.25 8.12 11.32
C ASN A 144 8.48 6.78 10.63
N PHE A 145 8.49 6.75 9.29
CA PHE A 145 8.71 5.53 8.54
C PHE A 145 9.44 5.78 7.22
N GLN A 146 10.08 4.71 6.72
CA GLN A 146 10.59 4.61 5.37
C GLN A 146 9.89 3.41 4.71
N LEU A 147 9.42 3.56 3.48
CA LEU A 147 8.96 2.44 2.65
C LEU A 147 10.02 2.13 1.60
N VAL A 148 10.31 0.85 1.46
CA VAL A 148 11.25 0.31 0.49
C VAL A 148 10.55 -0.65 -0.45
N SER A 149 11.07 -0.81 -1.66
CA SER A 149 10.57 -1.81 -2.59
C SER A 149 10.91 -3.22 -2.11
N ASP A 150 10.05 -4.19 -2.40
CA ASP A 150 10.38 -5.61 -2.24
C ASP A 150 11.56 -6.06 -3.10
N ALA A 151 11.76 -5.41 -4.26
CA ALA A 151 12.84 -5.75 -5.18
C ALA A 151 14.20 -5.21 -4.71
N ASP A 152 14.22 -4.09 -4.00
CA ASP A 152 15.43 -3.46 -3.45
C ASP A 152 15.14 -2.85 -2.06
N PRO A 153 15.52 -3.55 -0.97
CA PRO A 153 15.33 -3.08 0.41
C PRO A 153 16.16 -1.84 0.80
N GLU A 154 17.12 -1.41 -0.03
CA GLU A 154 17.90 -0.19 0.22
C GLU A 154 17.32 1.03 -0.54
N ALA A 155 16.50 0.81 -1.57
CA ALA A 155 15.78 1.85 -2.28
C ALA A 155 14.58 2.37 -1.46
N VAL A 156 14.78 3.49 -0.76
CA VAL A 156 13.72 4.20 -0.03
C VAL A 156 12.86 4.99 -1.01
N LEU A 157 11.66 4.50 -1.28
CA LEU A 157 10.71 5.10 -2.22
C LEU A 157 9.83 6.16 -1.57
N LEU A 158 9.55 6.04 -0.27
CA LEU A 158 8.84 7.05 0.53
C LEU A 158 9.49 7.15 1.90
N GLN A 159 9.79 8.37 2.32
CA GLN A 159 10.25 8.70 3.66
C GLN A 159 9.32 9.76 4.24
N PHE A 160 8.79 9.49 5.42
CA PHE A 160 7.88 10.39 6.12
C PHE A 160 8.29 10.48 7.59
N GLY A 161 8.23 11.69 8.17
CA GLY A 161 8.43 11.82 9.60
C GLY A 161 8.35 13.25 10.15
N LYS A 162 8.31 13.33 11.47
CA LYS A 162 8.06 14.55 12.23
C LYS A 162 9.28 15.46 12.29
N VAL A 163 9.07 16.75 12.09
CA VAL A 163 10.10 17.81 12.16
C VAL A 163 9.72 18.99 13.07
N GLY A 164 8.48 19.04 13.54
CA GLY A 164 7.94 20.00 14.52
C GLY A 164 6.55 19.54 14.97
N ASP A 165 5.85 20.31 15.81
CA ASP A 165 4.62 19.86 16.49
C ASP A 165 3.56 19.29 15.53
N ASP A 166 3.23 20.06 14.48
CA ASP A 166 2.31 19.68 13.41
C ASP A 166 2.99 19.74 12.04
N MET A 167 4.32 19.61 12.02
CA MET A 167 5.12 19.72 10.81
C MET A 167 5.82 18.40 10.51
N PHE A 168 5.68 17.95 9.27
CA PHE A 168 6.23 16.69 8.78
C PHE A 168 6.98 16.91 7.47
N THR A 169 8.04 16.13 7.27
CA THR A 169 8.71 16.03 5.98
C THR A 169 8.19 14.81 5.23
N MET A 170 8.11 14.91 3.90
CA MET A 170 7.73 13.81 3.01
C MET A 170 8.62 13.84 1.78
N ASP A 171 9.50 12.86 1.65
CA ASP A 171 10.36 12.64 0.50
C ASP A 171 9.86 11.41 -0.26
N TYR A 172 9.59 11.53 -1.56
CA TYR A 172 9.13 10.41 -2.38
C TYR A 172 9.93 10.33 -3.68
N GLN A 173 10.04 9.12 -4.22
CA GLN A 173 10.73 8.86 -5.49
C GLN A 173 9.82 8.11 -6.46
N TRP A 174 10.20 8.14 -7.74
CA TRP A 174 9.59 7.27 -8.74
C TRP A 174 9.60 5.81 -8.24
N PRO A 175 8.50 5.06 -8.39
CA PRO A 175 7.33 5.32 -9.24
C PRO A 175 6.16 6.06 -8.56
N LEU A 176 6.33 6.58 -7.34
CA LEU A 176 5.25 7.25 -6.63
C LEU A 176 4.95 8.64 -7.21
N SER A 177 3.66 8.94 -7.34
CA SER A 177 3.18 10.32 -7.48
C SER A 177 2.99 10.98 -6.11
N ALA A 178 2.96 12.31 -6.09
CA ALA A 178 2.67 13.09 -4.88
C ALA A 178 1.33 12.68 -4.22
N VAL A 179 0.31 12.37 -5.02
CA VAL A 179 -1.02 11.97 -4.52
C VAL A 179 -0.95 10.62 -3.80
N GLN A 180 -0.23 9.65 -4.37
CA GLN A 180 -0.04 8.35 -3.75
C GLN A 180 0.77 8.49 -2.46
N ALA A 181 1.93 9.16 -2.51
CA ALA A 181 2.79 9.40 -1.35
C ALA A 181 2.03 10.10 -0.21
N PHE A 182 1.29 11.16 -0.53
CA PHE A 182 0.50 11.91 0.44
C PHE A 182 -0.64 11.08 1.03
N GLY A 183 -1.38 10.33 0.20
CA GLY A 183 -2.43 9.44 0.68
C GLY A 183 -1.90 8.36 1.62
N ILE A 184 -0.73 7.79 1.31
CA ILE A 184 -0.03 6.82 2.17
C ILE A 184 0.38 7.49 3.49
N ALA A 185 0.95 8.69 3.46
CA ALA A 185 1.32 9.41 4.68
C ALA A 185 0.09 9.72 5.56
N LEU A 186 -1.03 10.15 4.97
CA LEU A 186 -2.28 10.41 5.69
C LEU A 186 -2.82 9.16 6.41
N SER A 187 -2.66 7.97 5.83
CA SER A 187 -3.09 6.73 6.50
C SER A 187 -2.39 6.49 7.84
N SER A 188 -1.19 7.05 8.06
CA SER A 188 -0.47 6.96 9.33
C SER A 188 -1.02 7.85 10.45
N PHE A 189 -1.94 8.76 10.13
CA PHE A 189 -2.60 9.63 11.10
C PHE A 189 -3.87 9.04 11.67
N ASP A 190 -4.48 8.05 11.03
CA ASP A 190 -5.74 7.47 11.50
C ASP A 190 -5.49 6.64 12.77
N SER A 191 -6.21 6.99 13.83
CA SER A 191 -6.03 6.45 15.19
C SER A 191 -7.19 5.54 15.61
N LYS A 192 -7.81 4.82 14.66
CA LYS A 192 -8.95 3.93 14.93
C LYS A 192 -8.59 2.75 15.84
N LEU A 193 -9.63 2.02 16.27
CA LEU A 193 -9.62 1.03 17.36
C LEU A 193 -8.48 -0.01 17.36
N ALA A 194 -7.90 -0.35 16.20
CA ALA A 194 -6.77 -1.27 16.11
C ALA A 194 -5.39 -0.57 16.10
N CYS A 195 -5.37 0.76 16.27
CA CYS A 195 -4.20 1.63 16.17
C CYS A 195 -3.56 2.03 17.52
N GLU A 196 -4.01 1.50 18.66
CA GLU A 196 -3.37 1.67 19.99
C GLU A 196 -2.46 0.49 20.40
#